data_AF-A0A3D1GD95-F1
#
_entry.id   AF-A0A3D1GD95-F1
#
_cell.length_a   1.000
_cell.length_b   1.000
_cell.length_c   1.000
_cell.angle_alpha   90.00
_cell.angle_beta   90.00
_cell.angle_gamma   90.00
#
_symmetry.space_group_name_H-M   'P 1'
#
loop_
_entity.id
_entity.type
_entity.pdbx_description
1 polymer ?
#
loop_
_entity_poly.entity_id
_entity_poly.type
_entity_poly.pdbx_seq_one_letter_code
_entity_poly.pdbx_strand_id
1 'polypeptide(L)'
;MKRISLYSLLVVVGLTTILACGESEQERMAREQARQDSLRKVEMAKVQAQIQAYEDSVAAAEQSGEMMEDDEDAAPKAVNEFAMVESGPYVVQVGAFRSQDKAQHYVNKWADRSYPSSYVIKTGNEATGDVWFRVRVGYFSTTEDAENFGAQLAKEINSGYWVANKD
;
A
#
# COMPACT_ATOMS: atom_id res chain seq x y z
N MET A 1 38.57 -68.76 -31.08
CA MET A 1 37.95 -68.30 -29.81
C MET A 1 38.50 -66.97 -29.28
N LYS A 2 39.80 -66.62 -29.42
CA LYS A 2 40.36 -65.34 -28.92
C LYS A 2 39.77 -64.05 -29.51
N ARG A 3 39.40 -64.02 -30.80
CA ARG A 3 38.88 -62.80 -31.47
C ARG A 3 37.46 -62.45 -31.02
N ILE A 4 36.62 -63.46 -30.80
CA ILE A 4 35.23 -63.29 -30.34
C ILE A 4 35.21 -62.68 -28.93
N SER A 5 36.14 -63.11 -28.06
CA SER A 5 36.30 -62.54 -26.71
C SER A 5 36.78 -61.08 -26.71
N LEU A 6 37.47 -60.64 -27.77
CA LEU A 6 37.94 -59.26 -27.91
C LEU A 6 36.81 -58.34 -28.39
N TYR A 7 35.99 -58.83 -29.31
CA TYR A 7 34.82 -58.09 -29.81
C TYR A 7 33.73 -57.96 -28.74
N SER A 8 33.50 -58.99 -27.92
CA SER A 8 32.56 -58.88 -26.79
C SER A 8 33.02 -57.86 -25.75
N LEU A 9 34.33 -57.77 -25.48
CA LEU A 9 34.89 -56.77 -24.56
C LEU A 9 34.71 -55.35 -25.10
N LEU A 10 34.93 -55.14 -26.41
CA LEU A 10 34.75 -53.85 -27.08
C LEU A 10 33.28 -53.40 -27.12
N VAL A 11 32.34 -54.33 -27.32
CA VAL A 11 30.90 -54.02 -27.32
C VAL A 11 30.41 -53.63 -25.92
N VAL A 12 30.89 -54.30 -24.86
CA VAL A 12 30.54 -53.95 -23.48
C VAL A 12 31.09 -52.57 -23.10
N VAL A 13 32.35 -52.27 -23.44
CA VAL A 13 32.94 -50.94 -23.20
C VAL A 13 32.22 -49.86 -24.01
N GLY A 14 31.85 -50.15 -25.27
CA GLY A 14 31.08 -49.22 -26.12
C GLY A 14 29.64 -48.98 -25.65
N LEU A 15 29.00 -49.94 -24.97
CA LEU A 15 27.67 -49.74 -24.39
C LEU A 15 27.71 -48.93 -23.09
N THR A 16 28.79 -49.03 -22.30
CA THR A 16 28.93 -48.25 -21.06
C THR A 16 29.16 -46.74 -21.29
N THR A 17 29.68 -46.33 -22.45
CA THR A 17 29.91 -44.92 -22.77
C THR A 17 28.64 -44.18 -23.21
N ILE A 18 27.58 -44.90 -23.62
CA ILE A 18 26.32 -44.30 -24.12
C ILE A 18 25.37 -43.95 -22.96
N LEU A 19 25.54 -44.54 -21.78
CA LEU A 19 24.79 -44.19 -20.56
C LEU A 19 25.35 -42.97 -19.81
N ALA A 20 26.43 -42.37 -20.31
CA ALA A 20 27.10 -41.22 -19.69
C ALA A 20 26.59 -39.84 -20.18
N CYS A 21 25.58 -39.80 -21.05
CA CYS A 21 24.92 -38.57 -21.49
C CYS A 21 23.64 -38.25 -20.70
N GLY A 22 23.70 -38.43 -19.37
CA GLY A 22 22.75 -37.82 -18.43
C GLY A 22 23.45 -36.64 -17.76
N GLU A 23 22.85 -35.45 -17.81
CA GLU A 23 23.35 -34.24 -17.14
C GLU A 23 23.71 -34.61 -15.70
N SER A 24 24.99 -34.45 -15.34
CA SER A 24 25.49 -34.93 -14.05
C SER A 24 24.75 -34.21 -12.92
N GLU A 25 24.54 -34.86 -11.77
CA GLU A 25 23.83 -34.22 -10.63
C GLU A 25 24.47 -32.88 -10.24
N GLN A 26 25.79 -32.75 -10.44
CA GLN A 26 26.54 -31.52 -10.22
C GLN A 26 26.10 -30.36 -11.14
N GLU A 27 25.86 -30.61 -12.43
CA GLU A 27 25.43 -29.59 -13.39
C GLU A 27 24.00 -29.10 -13.10
N ARG A 28 23.12 -30.02 -12.66
CA ARG A 28 21.75 -29.69 -12.25
C ARG A 28 21.74 -28.81 -11.01
N MET A 29 22.52 -29.16 -9.99
CA MET A 29 22.68 -28.35 -8.78
C MET A 29 23.30 -26.97 -9.09
N ALA A 30 24.29 -26.91 -9.98
CA ALA A 30 24.91 -25.64 -10.37
C ALA A 30 23.91 -24.71 -11.08
N ARG A 31 23.03 -25.24 -11.94
CA ARG A 31 21.98 -24.46 -12.61
C ARG A 31 20.89 -24.00 -11.64
N GLU A 32 20.51 -24.84 -10.69
CA GLU A 32 19.54 -24.47 -9.65
C GLU A 32 20.08 -23.40 -8.70
N GLN A 33 21.35 -23.52 -8.29
CA GLN A 33 22.04 -22.48 -7.51
C GLN A 33 22.13 -21.17 -8.30
N ALA A 34 22.52 -21.22 -9.58
CA ALA A 34 22.57 -20.03 -10.43
C ALA A 34 21.19 -19.36 -10.54
N ARG A 35 20.11 -20.13 -10.66
CA ARG A 35 18.73 -19.60 -10.64
C ARG A 35 18.38 -18.92 -9.33
N GLN A 36 18.71 -19.54 -8.18
CA GLN A 36 18.44 -18.95 -6.88
C GLN A 36 19.25 -17.66 -6.64
N ASP A 37 20.50 -17.64 -7.09
CA ASP A 37 21.35 -16.46 -7.00
C ASP A 37 20.85 -15.33 -7.90
N SER A 38 20.33 -15.65 -9.09
CA SER A 38 19.64 -14.68 -9.94
C SER A 38 18.39 -14.10 -9.27
N LEU A 39 17.57 -14.92 -8.62
CA LEU A 39 16.38 -14.47 -7.91
C LEU A 39 16.74 -13.54 -6.75
N ARG A 40 17.74 -13.91 -5.95
CA ARG A 40 18.23 -13.09 -4.83
C ARG A 40 18.73 -11.73 -5.31
N LYS A 41 19.42 -11.66 -6.45
CA LYS A 41 19.86 -10.39 -7.05
C LYS A 41 18.70 -9.49 -7.45
N VAL A 42 17.65 -10.06 -8.06
CA VAL A 42 16.45 -9.31 -8.45
C VAL A 42 15.71 -8.78 -7.21
N GLU A 43 15.60 -9.61 -6.17
CA GLU A 43 14.96 -9.23 -4.91
C GLU A 43 15.75 -8.13 -4.20
N MET A 44 17.08 -8.27 -4.09
CA MET A 44 17.94 -7.22 -3.55
C MET A 44 17.82 -5.92 -4.34
N ALA A 45 17.76 -5.98 -5.68
CA ALA A 45 17.59 -4.78 -6.51
C ALA A 45 16.24 -4.07 -6.26
N LYS A 46 15.16 -4.84 -6.04
CA LYS A 46 13.85 -4.28 -5.68
C LYS A 46 13.86 -3.65 -4.29
N VAL A 47 14.45 -4.33 -3.30
CA VAL A 47 14.59 -3.80 -1.94
C VAL A 47 15.44 -2.53 -1.94
N GLN A 48 16.53 -2.50 -2.70
CA GLN A 48 17.40 -1.33 -2.81
C GLN A 48 16.68 -0.15 -3.48
N ALA A 49 15.89 -0.40 -4.54
CA ALA A 49 15.08 0.64 -5.16
C ALA A 49 14.00 1.20 -4.22
N GLN A 50 13.41 0.35 -3.37
CA GLN A 50 12.46 0.78 -2.35
C GLN A 50 13.14 1.63 -1.25
N ILE A 51 14.33 1.23 -0.80
CA ILE A 51 15.11 1.99 0.19
C ILE A 51 15.49 3.35 -0.39
N GLN A 52 15.98 3.40 -1.62
CA GLN A 52 16.33 4.67 -2.28
C GLN A 52 15.11 5.59 -2.43
N ALA A 53 13.96 5.07 -2.86
CA ALA A 53 12.74 5.87 -2.96
C ALA A 53 12.29 6.43 -1.60
N TYR A 54 12.51 5.67 -0.52
CA TYR A 54 12.24 6.14 0.84
C TYR A 54 13.24 7.20 1.28
N GLU A 55 14.54 6.99 1.05
CA GLU A 55 15.60 7.96 1.34
C GLU A 55 15.38 9.28 0.58
N ASP A 56 15.02 9.23 -0.70
CA ASP A 56 14.71 10.42 -1.50
C ASP A 56 13.49 11.18 -0.93
N SER A 57 12.47 10.45 -0.46
CA SER A 57 11.29 11.07 0.18
C SER A 57 11.62 11.71 1.53
N VAL A 58 12.54 11.12 2.29
CA VAL A 58 13.01 11.66 3.57
C VAL A 58 13.91 12.87 3.33
N ALA A 59 14.84 12.81 2.39
CA ALA A 59 15.71 13.95 2.06
C ALA A 59 14.92 15.15 1.50
N ALA A 60 13.89 14.91 0.70
CA ALA A 60 12.98 15.96 0.24
C ALA A 60 12.19 16.59 1.40
N ALA A 61 11.76 15.77 2.37
CA ALA A 61 11.10 16.22 3.58
C ALA A 61 12.05 17.05 4.47
N GLU A 62 13.31 16.63 4.63
CA GLU A 62 14.35 17.36 5.37
C GLU A 62 14.65 18.72 4.72
N GLN A 63 14.81 18.78 3.39
CA GLN A 63 15.01 20.04 2.67
C GLN A 63 13.81 20.99 2.77
N SER A 64 12.58 20.46 2.83
CA SER A 64 11.39 21.26 3.09
C SER A 64 11.26 21.69 4.56
N GLY A 65 11.82 20.91 5.49
CA GLY A 65 11.83 21.18 6.92
C GLY A 65 12.79 22.29 7.34
N GLU A 66 13.91 22.47 6.63
CA GLU A 66 14.89 23.54 6.89
C GLU A 66 14.37 24.97 6.58
N MET A 67 13.16 25.14 6.02
CA MET A 67 12.50 26.44 5.83
C MET A 67 11.50 26.80 6.95
N MET A 68 11.45 26.03 8.04
CA MET A 68 10.55 26.22 9.18
C MET A 68 11.30 26.15 10.51
N GLU A 69 12.33 26.97 10.68
CA GLU A 69 12.88 27.29 12.01
C GLU A 69 12.32 28.64 12.47
N ASP A 70 11.11 28.63 13.04
CA ASP A 70 10.66 29.57 14.08
C ASP A 70 9.24 29.17 14.54
N ASP A 71 9.15 28.16 15.41
CA ASP A 71 8.17 28.14 16.51
C ASP A 71 8.47 26.95 17.45
N GLU A 72 9.22 27.24 18.52
CA GLU A 72 9.49 26.35 19.63
C GLU A 72 8.25 26.21 20.54
N ASP A 73 7.33 25.29 20.26
CA ASP A 73 6.56 24.50 21.26
C ASP A 73 5.41 23.71 20.61
N ALA A 74 5.69 22.55 20.03
CA ALA A 74 4.74 21.43 19.98
C ALA A 74 5.43 20.13 19.55
N ALA A 75 5.17 19.07 20.32
CA ALA A 75 5.64 17.69 20.14
C ALA A 75 5.59 17.16 18.69
N PRO A 76 6.47 16.22 18.31
CA PRO A 76 6.65 15.79 16.92
C PRO A 76 5.42 15.00 16.47
N LYS A 77 4.49 15.68 15.78
CA LYS A 77 3.41 15.00 15.07
C LYS A 77 3.94 14.55 13.73
N ALA A 78 4.07 13.23 13.60
CA ALA A 78 4.30 12.55 12.35
C ALA A 78 3.46 13.18 11.22
N VAL A 79 4.15 13.56 10.15
CA VAL A 79 3.71 13.70 8.76
C VAL A 79 2.27 13.21 8.50
N ASN A 80 1.31 14.09 8.75
CA ASN A 80 0.05 14.15 8.02
C ASN A 80 -0.03 15.59 7.55
N GLU A 81 0.15 15.79 6.25
CA GLU A 81 0.20 17.10 5.58
C GLU A 81 -1.20 17.76 5.49
N PHE A 82 -2.05 17.53 6.49
CA PHE A 82 -3.34 18.17 6.67
C PHE A 82 -3.64 18.30 8.17
N ALA A 83 -3.85 19.54 8.62
CA ALA A 83 -4.11 19.84 10.02
C ALA A 83 -5.60 19.67 10.34
N MET A 84 -5.99 18.52 10.92
CA MET A 84 -7.30 18.40 11.55
C MET A 84 -7.37 19.28 12.79
N VAL A 85 -8.40 20.13 12.85
CA VAL A 85 -8.69 20.99 14.01
C VAL A 85 -9.88 20.44 14.79
N GLU A 86 -10.03 20.86 16.05
CA GLU A 86 -11.20 20.46 16.88
C GLU A 86 -12.51 21.05 16.33
N SER A 87 -12.45 22.22 15.70
CA SER A 87 -13.58 22.88 15.06
C SER A 87 -13.09 23.80 13.95
N GLY A 88 -13.50 23.52 12.72
CA GLY A 88 -13.13 24.26 11.52
C GLY A 88 -14.33 24.42 10.57
N PRO A 89 -14.31 25.40 9.66
CA PRO A 89 -15.42 25.67 8.74
C PRO A 89 -15.62 24.58 7.70
N TYR A 90 -14.58 23.80 7.37
CA TYR A 90 -14.62 22.77 6.33
C TYR A 90 -14.66 21.36 6.92
N VAL A 91 -15.39 20.48 6.25
CA VAL A 91 -15.56 19.07 6.63
C VAL A 91 -15.59 18.20 5.39
N VAL A 92 -15.10 16.96 5.49
CA VAL A 92 -15.13 16.02 4.37
C VAL A 92 -16.36 15.13 4.48
N GLN A 93 -17.25 15.18 3.50
CA GLN A 93 -18.36 14.25 3.36
C GLN A 93 -17.95 13.07 2.49
N VAL A 94 -18.17 11.86 2.99
CA VAL A 94 -17.79 10.60 2.32
C VAL A 94 -18.99 9.76 1.87
N GLY A 95 -20.20 10.18 2.25
CA GLY A 95 -21.42 9.51 1.81
C GLY A 95 -22.69 10.24 2.20
N ALA A 96 -23.77 9.92 1.50
CA ALA A 96 -25.13 10.34 1.82
C ALA A 96 -26.08 9.15 1.64
N PHE A 97 -26.85 8.83 2.68
CA PHE A 97 -27.69 7.64 2.74
C PHE A 97 -29.14 8.00 3.06
N ARG A 98 -30.09 7.18 2.60
CA ARG A 98 -31.52 7.29 2.97
C ARG A 98 -31.87 6.62 4.31
N SER A 99 -30.95 5.83 4.86
CA SER A 99 -31.11 5.11 6.12
C SER A 99 -30.11 5.62 7.15
N GLN A 100 -30.61 5.98 8.33
CA GLN A 100 -29.80 6.39 9.47
C GLN A 100 -28.85 5.28 9.91
N ASP A 101 -29.37 4.05 10.05
CA ASP A 101 -28.60 2.90 10.50
C ASP A 101 -27.44 2.59 9.57
N LYS A 102 -27.65 2.70 8.24
CA LYS A 102 -26.57 2.55 7.27
C LYS A 102 -25.51 3.63 7.46
N ALA A 103 -25.90 4.90 7.57
CA ALA A 103 -24.95 5.98 7.79
C ALA A 103 -24.14 5.80 9.09
N GLN A 104 -24.81 5.38 10.17
CA GLN A 104 -24.16 5.13 11.45
C GLN A 104 -23.20 3.93 11.40
N HIS A 105 -23.57 2.86 10.69
CA HIS A 105 -22.68 1.73 10.47
C HIS A 105 -21.38 2.13 9.74
N TYR A 106 -21.47 3.07 8.79
CA TYR A 106 -20.28 3.61 8.11
C TYR A 106 -19.37 4.38 9.08
N VAL A 107 -19.93 5.25 9.94
CA VAL A 107 -19.18 5.95 10.98
C VAL A 107 -18.51 4.97 11.94
N ASN A 108 -19.24 3.96 12.43
CA ASN A 108 -18.71 2.98 13.38
C ASN A 108 -17.58 2.15 12.78
N LYS A 109 -17.63 1.84 11.48
CA LYS A 109 -16.53 1.14 10.78
C LYS A 109 -15.22 1.96 10.75
N TRP A 110 -15.32 3.28 10.92
CA TRP A 110 -14.18 4.20 10.95
C TRP A 110 -13.84 4.69 12.36
N ALA A 111 -14.68 4.42 13.36
CA ALA A 111 -14.39 4.73 14.75
C ALA A 111 -13.20 3.92 15.29
N ASP A 112 -12.97 2.71 14.76
CA ASP A 112 -11.78 1.89 15.06
C ASP A 112 -10.52 2.40 14.34
N ARG A 113 -10.66 3.37 13.43
CA ARG A 113 -9.54 4.02 12.73
C ARG A 113 -9.23 5.34 13.44
N SER A 114 -8.02 5.85 13.27
CA SER A 114 -7.53 7.09 13.89
C SER A 114 -8.21 8.37 13.34
N TYR A 115 -9.52 8.35 13.07
CA TYR A 115 -10.33 9.48 12.61
C TYR A 115 -11.27 9.94 13.73
N PRO A 116 -10.79 10.78 14.66
CA PRO A 116 -11.50 11.09 15.91
C PRO A 116 -12.85 11.84 15.73
N SER A 117 -13.17 12.33 14.53
CA SER A 117 -14.30 13.23 14.30
C SER A 117 -15.21 12.80 13.15
N SER A 118 -15.59 11.52 13.07
CA SER A 118 -16.62 11.07 12.11
C SER A 118 -18.03 11.11 12.73
N TYR A 119 -18.99 11.69 12.01
CA TYR A 119 -20.36 11.86 12.50
C TYR A 119 -21.39 11.89 11.36
N VAL A 120 -22.65 11.68 11.72
CA VAL A 120 -23.80 11.71 10.79
C VAL A 120 -24.64 12.96 11.04
N ILE A 121 -25.02 13.66 9.97
CA ILE A 121 -26.04 14.71 10.04
C ILE A 121 -27.29 14.30 9.26
N LYS A 122 -28.46 14.70 9.76
CA LYS A 122 -29.74 14.55 9.06
C LYS A 122 -30.07 15.85 8.34
N THR A 123 -30.38 15.77 7.06
CA THR A 123 -30.73 16.91 6.19
C THR A 123 -31.96 16.58 5.36
N GLY A 124 -32.70 17.61 4.92
CA GLY A 124 -33.86 17.46 4.05
C GLY A 124 -35.19 17.67 4.77
N ASN A 125 -36.28 17.16 4.19
CA ASN A 125 -37.64 17.41 4.65
C ASN A 125 -38.33 16.12 5.13
N GLU A 126 -38.65 16.07 6.42
CA GLU A 126 -39.30 14.91 7.04
C GLU A 126 -40.74 14.72 6.57
N ALA A 127 -41.46 15.81 6.30
CA ALA A 127 -42.85 15.76 5.87
C ALA A 127 -43.01 15.17 4.45
N THR A 128 -41.99 15.32 3.60
CA THR A 128 -41.97 14.74 2.24
C THR A 128 -41.25 13.39 2.18
N GLY A 129 -40.59 12.98 3.28
CA GLY A 129 -39.72 11.80 3.30
C GLY A 129 -38.41 11.97 2.53
N ASP A 130 -38.08 13.19 2.07
CA ASP A 130 -36.81 13.49 1.42
C ASP A 130 -35.72 13.79 2.46
N VAL A 131 -35.42 12.77 3.25
CA VAL A 131 -34.43 12.83 4.33
C VAL A 131 -33.15 12.11 3.88
N TRP A 132 -32.03 12.76 4.16
CA TRP A 132 -30.69 12.27 3.87
C TRP A 132 -29.82 12.30 5.13
N PHE A 133 -29.11 11.22 5.36
CA PHE A 133 -28.12 11.05 6.41
C PHE A 133 -26.73 11.14 5.79
N ARG A 134 -26.07 12.28 5.97
CA ARG A 134 -24.75 12.57 5.40
C ARG A 134 -23.68 12.22 6.41
N VAL A 135 -22.65 11.51 5.97
CA VAL A 135 -21.52 11.12 6.81
C VAL A 135 -20.36 12.09 6.57
N ARG A 136 -19.96 12.81 7.62
CA ARG A 136 -18.90 13.80 7.63
C ARG A 136 -17.74 13.32 8.50
N VAL A 137 -16.51 13.68 8.14
CA VAL A 137 -15.28 13.26 8.82
C VAL A 137 -14.35 14.46 8.95
N GLY A 138 -13.87 14.69 10.18
CA GLY A 138 -12.88 15.71 10.49
C GLY A 138 -13.44 17.13 10.48
N TYR A 139 -12.61 18.05 10.95
CA TYR A 139 -12.79 19.47 10.73
C TYR A 139 -11.47 20.07 10.26
N PHE A 140 -11.55 21.00 9.33
CA PHE A 140 -10.40 21.59 8.65
C PHE A 140 -10.54 23.11 8.62
N SER A 141 -9.42 23.79 8.82
CA SER A 141 -9.34 25.26 8.75
C SER A 141 -9.38 25.76 7.31
N THR A 142 -8.82 24.99 6.38
CA THR A 142 -8.73 25.32 4.96
C THR A 142 -9.43 24.26 4.11
N THR A 143 -9.87 24.67 2.91
CA THR A 143 -10.42 23.74 1.91
C THR A 143 -9.34 22.76 1.44
N GLU A 144 -8.10 23.23 1.32
CA GLU A 144 -6.95 22.44 0.85
C GLU A 144 -6.65 21.25 1.78
N ASP A 145 -6.62 21.48 3.10
CA ASP A 145 -6.46 20.40 4.09
C ASP A 145 -7.59 19.36 3.99
N ALA A 146 -8.83 19.84 3.78
CA ALA A 146 -9.99 18.97 3.62
C ALA A 146 -9.93 18.17 2.30
N GLU A 147 -9.44 18.76 1.21
CA GLU A 147 -9.27 18.09 -0.07
C GLU A 147 -8.18 17.02 -0.01
N ASN A 148 -7.03 17.35 0.59
CA ASN A 148 -5.91 16.42 0.76
C ASN A 148 -6.32 15.23 1.62
N PHE A 149 -6.95 15.48 2.77
CA PHE A 149 -7.51 14.42 3.60
C PHE A 149 -8.58 13.60 2.86
N GLY A 150 -9.51 14.28 2.19
CA GLY A 150 -10.60 13.63 1.46
C GLY A 150 -10.11 12.71 0.34
N ALA A 151 -9.10 13.14 -0.41
CA ALA A 151 -8.48 12.35 -1.47
C ALA A 151 -7.75 11.11 -0.92
N GLN A 152 -7.07 11.23 0.22
CA GLN A 152 -6.43 10.09 0.88
C GLN A 152 -7.47 9.11 1.43
N LEU A 153 -8.46 9.63 2.16
CA LEU A 153 -9.53 8.82 2.74
C LEU A 153 -10.32 8.08 1.65
N ALA A 154 -10.69 8.78 0.57
CA ALA A 154 -11.39 8.21 -0.58
C ALA A 154 -10.67 7.02 -1.21
N LYS A 155 -9.33 7.10 -1.35
CA LYS A 155 -8.50 5.99 -1.84
C LYS A 155 -8.51 4.82 -0.86
N GLU A 156 -8.43 5.09 0.43
CA GLU A 156 -8.39 4.06 1.48
C GLU A 156 -9.72 3.30 1.60
N ILE A 157 -10.84 4.00 1.51
CA ILE A 157 -12.18 3.41 1.70
C ILE A 157 -12.88 3.06 0.39
N ASN A 158 -12.21 3.32 -0.75
CA ASN A 158 -12.75 3.16 -2.10
C ASN A 158 -14.13 3.83 -2.26
N SER A 159 -14.21 5.11 -1.90
CA SER A 159 -15.42 5.93 -2.03
C SER A 159 -15.12 7.25 -2.70
N GLY A 160 -16.17 7.98 -3.09
CA GLY A 160 -16.05 9.41 -3.40
C GLY A 160 -15.92 10.24 -2.12
N TYR A 161 -15.51 11.50 -2.30
CA TYR A 161 -15.52 12.52 -1.25
C TYR A 161 -16.04 13.85 -1.79
N TRP A 162 -16.47 14.72 -0.88
CA TRP A 162 -16.87 16.09 -1.17
C TRP A 162 -16.48 16.98 0.01
N VAL A 163 -15.83 18.12 -0.25
CA VAL A 163 -15.55 19.12 0.77
C VAL A 163 -16.77 20.02 0.96
N ALA A 164 -17.25 20.07 2.19
CA ALA A 164 -18.44 20.77 2.61
C ALA A 164 -18.09 21.87 3.61
N ASN A 165 -18.94 22.90 3.67
CA ASN A 165 -18.99 23.73 4.86
C ASN A 165 -19.69 22.99 6.00
N LYS A 166 -19.35 23.34 7.24
CA LYS A 166 -19.92 22.76 8.46
C LYS A 166 -21.43 23.00 8.61
N ASP A 167 -22.01 23.92 7.83
CA ASP A 167 -23.43 24.28 7.80
C ASP A 167 -24.38 23.05 7.76
#